data_AF-A0A382AJF4-F1
#
_entry.id   AF-A0A382AJF4-F1
#
_cell.length_a   1.000
_cell.length_b   1.000
_cell.length_c   1.000
_cell.angle_alpha   90.00
_cell.angle_beta   90.00
_cell.angle_gamma   90.00
#
_symmetry.space_group_name_H-M   'P 1'
#
loop_
_entity.id
_entity.type
_entity.pdbx_description
1 polymer ?
#
loop_
_entity_poly.entity_id
_entity_poly.type
_entity_poly.pdbx_seq_one_letter_code
_entity_poly.pdbx_strand_id
1 'polypeptide(L)'
;MMTRHGKLNLIGMLSLPVVTMVAVLVATKNGVFDAYAATYGYLFIINAIPMLFGGLVSWRLLRKAIGDPARMIAVTPTLIPAAIGIIWYLWRAIFPAEVAPGAEYIAAPQYLLIWVAGISLLAWLGGRIVRKM
;
A
#
# COMPACT_ATOMS: atom_id res chain seq x y z
N MET A 1 -3.45 22.64 -9.94
CA MET A 1 -3.26 22.41 -8.49
C MET A 1 -3.86 21.06 -8.11
N MET A 2 -3.18 20.23 -7.31
CA MET A 2 -3.65 18.88 -6.97
C MET A 2 -4.71 18.91 -5.85
N THR A 3 -5.79 18.15 -5.99
CA THR A 3 -6.89 18.09 -5.00
C THR A 3 -6.42 17.40 -3.70
N ARG A 4 -7.14 17.65 -2.58
CA ARG A 4 -6.85 16.98 -1.29
C ARG A 4 -6.82 15.45 -1.43
N HIS A 5 -7.82 14.88 -2.09
CA HIS A 5 -7.91 13.43 -2.30
C HIS A 5 -6.85 12.91 -3.28
N GLY A 6 -6.46 13.71 -4.28
CA GLY A 6 -5.31 13.41 -5.14
C GLY A 6 -3.99 13.37 -4.36
N LYS A 7 -3.80 14.29 -3.39
CA LYS A 7 -2.67 14.25 -2.45
C LYS A 7 -2.68 13.00 -1.59
N LEU A 8 -3.84 12.63 -1.03
CA LEU A 8 -3.98 11.39 -0.25
C LEU A 8 -3.63 10.15 -1.10
N ASN A 9 -4.09 10.09 -2.34
CA ASN A 9 -3.72 9.02 -3.26
C ASN A 9 -2.21 8.93 -3.45
N LEU A 10 -1.55 10.05 -3.77
CA LEU A 10 -0.10 10.07 -3.96
C LEU A 10 0.66 9.69 -2.67
N ILE A 11 0.21 10.18 -1.51
CA ILE A 11 0.79 9.82 -0.21
C ILE A 11 0.69 8.31 0.00
N GLY A 12 -0.49 7.71 -0.23
CA GLY A 12 -0.67 6.27 -0.11
C GLY A 12 0.24 5.49 -1.05
N MET A 13 0.37 5.93 -2.30
CA MET A 13 1.22 5.27 -3.29
C MET A 13 2.69 5.20 -2.86
N LEU A 14 3.20 6.26 -2.23
CA LEU A 14 4.60 6.39 -1.86
C LEU A 14 4.91 5.94 -0.44
N SER A 15 3.94 6.02 0.48
CA SER A 15 4.17 5.76 1.90
C SER A 15 4.61 4.32 2.13
N LEU A 16 3.94 3.34 1.53
CA LEU A 16 4.27 1.94 1.75
C LEU A 16 5.69 1.59 1.26
N PRO A 17 6.08 1.83 -0.02
CA PRO A 17 7.44 1.53 -0.48
C PRO A 17 8.54 2.19 0.36
N VAL A 18 8.32 3.44 0.79
CA VAL A 18 9.26 4.17 1.65
C VAL A 18 9.34 3.54 3.04
N VAL A 19 8.19 3.26 3.66
CA VAL A 19 8.15 2.66 5.00
C VAL A 19 8.70 1.24 5.00
N THR A 20 8.53 0.46 3.92
CA THR A 20 9.17 -0.85 3.78
C THR A 20 10.68 -0.73 3.89
N MET A 21 11.31 0.27 3.26
CA MET A 21 12.75 0.47 3.40
C MET A 21 13.17 0.79 4.84
N VAL A 22 12.36 1.58 5.55
CA VAL A 22 12.61 1.88 6.98
C VAL A 22 12.46 0.63 7.84
N ALA A 23 11.43 -0.18 7.60
CA ALA A 23 11.20 -1.44 8.30
C ALA A 23 12.37 -2.42 8.09
N VAL A 24 12.85 -2.55 6.85
CA VAL A 24 14.03 -3.36 6.51
C VAL A 24 15.27 -2.87 7.27
N LEU A 25 15.50 -1.55 7.31
CA LEU A 25 16.61 -0.98 8.05
C LEU A 25 16.56 -1.34 9.54
N VAL A 26 15.37 -1.28 10.15
CA VAL A 26 15.16 -1.69 11.54
C VAL A 26 15.41 -3.19 11.72
N ALA A 27 14.88 -4.03 10.82
CA ALA A 27 15.10 -5.47 10.84
C ALA A 27 16.59 -5.83 10.73
N THR A 28 17.34 -5.16 9.85
CA THR A 28 18.79 -5.36 9.72
C THR A 28 19.54 -4.95 10.98
N LYS A 29 19.21 -3.81 11.58
CA LYS A 29 19.83 -3.38 12.85
C LYS A 29 19.55 -4.34 14.01
N ASN A 30 18.41 -5.01 14.00
CA ASN A 30 18.02 -5.98 15.02
C ASN A 30 18.56 -7.41 14.74
N GLY A 31 19.37 -7.60 13.68
CA GLY A 31 19.91 -8.90 13.31
C GLY A 31 18.89 -9.88 12.71
N VAL A 32 17.69 -9.38 12.38
CA VAL A 32 16.57 -10.18 11.87
C VAL A 32 16.71 -10.49 10.38
N PHE A 33 17.25 -9.55 9.61
CA PHE A 33 17.32 -9.65 8.16
C PHE A 33 18.57 -8.96 7.63
N ASP A 34 19.46 -9.73 7.00
CA ASP A 34 20.70 -9.19 6.44
C ASP A 34 20.45 -8.58 5.05
N ALA A 35 20.13 -7.29 5.02
CA ALA A 35 19.81 -6.56 3.81
C ALA A 35 21.03 -5.81 3.28
N TYR A 36 21.42 -6.08 2.03
CA TYR A 36 22.42 -5.32 1.29
C TYR A 36 21.75 -4.20 0.47
N ALA A 37 22.56 -3.29 -0.09
CA ALA A 37 22.05 -2.09 -0.79
C ALA A 37 21.00 -2.40 -1.88
N ALA A 38 21.21 -3.46 -2.67
CA ALA A 38 20.25 -3.87 -3.70
C ALA A 38 18.93 -4.42 -3.13
N THR A 39 18.91 -4.98 -1.92
CA THR A 39 17.69 -5.42 -1.23
C THR A 39 16.72 -4.28 -0.99
N TYR A 40 17.21 -3.10 -0.58
CA TYR A 40 16.37 -1.92 -0.37
C TYR A 40 15.70 -1.45 -1.66
N GLY A 41 16.47 -1.36 -2.76
CA GLY A 41 15.94 -0.99 -4.07
C GLY A 41 14.92 -2.00 -4.59
N TYR A 42 15.21 -3.29 -4.46
CA TYR A 42 14.29 -4.37 -4.82
C TYR A 42 12.97 -4.27 -4.04
N LEU A 43 13.05 -4.13 -2.71
CA LEU A 43 11.86 -4.06 -1.85
C LEU A 43 11.05 -2.79 -2.09
N PHE A 44 11.70 -1.67 -2.38
CA PHE A 44 11.00 -0.46 -2.81
C PHE A 44 10.21 -0.71 -4.10
N ILE A 45 10.86 -1.26 -5.14
CA ILE A 45 10.24 -1.49 -6.45
C ILE A 45 9.07 -2.46 -6.35
N ILE A 46 9.26 -3.60 -5.69
CA ILE A 46 8.23 -4.64 -5.62
C ILE A 46 7.01 -4.19 -4.81
N ASN A 47 7.17 -3.28 -3.83
CA ASN A 47 6.04 -2.65 -3.14
C ASN A 47 5.46 -1.47 -3.91
N ALA A 48 6.25 -0.76 -4.72
CA ALA A 48 5.75 0.31 -5.56
C ALA A 48 4.76 -0.23 -6.61
N ILE A 49 4.98 -1.44 -7.14
CA ILE A 49 4.10 -2.05 -8.15
C ILE A 49 2.62 -2.17 -7.68
N PRO A 50 2.27 -2.87 -6.58
CA PRO A 50 0.89 -2.95 -6.11
C PRO A 50 0.32 -1.57 -5.78
N MET A 51 1.16 -0.68 -5.22
CA MET A 51 0.73 0.66 -4.87
C MET A 51 0.45 1.55 -6.09
N LEU A 52 1.19 1.36 -7.18
CA LEU A 52 0.89 1.98 -8.47
C LEU A 52 -0.46 1.51 -9.00
N PHE A 53 -0.77 0.21 -8.92
CA PHE A 53 -2.08 -0.31 -9.31
C PHE A 53 -3.22 0.29 -8.48
N GLY A 54 -3.11 0.28 -7.14
CA GLY A 54 -4.07 0.94 -6.26
C GLY A 54 -4.24 2.42 -6.62
N GLY A 55 -3.11 3.12 -6.78
CA GLY A 55 -3.03 4.52 -7.16
C GLY A 55 -3.75 4.86 -8.47
N LEU A 56 -3.55 4.05 -9.51
CA LEU A 56 -4.18 4.21 -10.82
C LEU A 56 -5.69 3.96 -10.76
N VAL A 57 -6.12 2.94 -10.02
CA VAL A 57 -7.55 2.68 -9.81
C VAL A 57 -8.19 3.83 -9.06
N SER A 58 -7.59 4.27 -7.96
CA SER A 58 -8.08 5.40 -7.17
C SER A 58 -8.16 6.69 -7.97
N TRP A 59 -7.15 6.98 -8.79
CA TRP A 59 -7.16 8.12 -9.70
C TRP A 59 -8.32 8.04 -10.70
N ARG A 60 -8.57 6.87 -11.28
CA ARG A 60 -9.69 6.66 -12.21
C ARG A 60 -11.04 6.84 -11.51
N LEU A 61 -11.20 6.35 -10.29
CA LEU A 61 -12.43 6.49 -9.51
C LEU A 61 -12.68 7.94 -9.10
N LEU A 62 -11.63 8.66 -8.69
CA LEU A 62 -11.70 10.07 -8.28
C LEU A 62 -12.26 10.97 -9.39
N ARG A 63 -11.92 10.70 -10.66
CA ARG A 63 -12.45 11.44 -11.81
C ARG A 63 -13.97 11.34 -11.96
N LYS A 64 -14.58 10.29 -11.40
CA LYS A 64 -16.02 10.02 -11.48
C LYS A 64 -16.75 10.31 -10.17
N ALA A 65 -16.03 10.68 -9.12
CA ALA A 65 -16.59 10.86 -7.78
C ALA A 65 -17.10 12.30 -7.57
N ILE A 66 -18.37 12.41 -7.17
CA ILE A 66 -19.04 13.67 -6.85
C ILE A 66 -19.35 13.66 -5.35
N GLY A 67 -19.00 14.75 -4.65
CA GLY A 67 -19.10 14.83 -3.20
C GLY A 67 -17.90 14.25 -2.46
N ASP A 68 -17.72 14.66 -1.20
CA ASP A 68 -16.60 14.23 -0.37
C ASP A 68 -16.63 12.73 0.00
N PRO A 69 -17.79 12.13 0.37
CA PRO A 69 -17.85 10.72 0.72
C PRO A 69 -17.45 9.79 -0.44
N ALA A 70 -17.94 10.07 -1.66
CA ALA A 70 -17.58 9.29 -2.84
C ALA A 70 -16.09 9.41 -3.19
N ARG A 71 -15.50 10.59 -2.96
CA ARG A 71 -14.06 10.82 -3.17
C ARG A 71 -13.20 10.11 -2.12
N MET A 72 -13.68 9.99 -0.88
CA MET A 72 -13.02 9.19 0.15
C MET A 72 -13.03 7.70 -0.20
N ILE A 73 -14.18 7.17 -0.65
CA ILE A 73 -14.26 5.78 -1.14
C ILE A 73 -13.33 5.58 -2.33
N ALA A 74 -13.23 6.56 -3.23
CA ALA A 74 -12.37 6.46 -4.40
C ALA A 74 -10.87 6.30 -4.06
N VAL A 75 -10.40 6.79 -2.90
CA VAL A 75 -8.98 6.66 -2.51
C VAL A 75 -8.66 5.40 -1.71
N THR A 76 -9.66 4.63 -1.28
CA THR A 76 -9.42 3.42 -0.46
C THR A 76 -8.64 2.31 -1.16
N PRO A 77 -8.73 2.09 -2.50
CA PRO A 77 -7.88 1.13 -3.20
C PRO A 77 -6.38 1.36 -3.04
N THR A 78 -5.98 2.59 -2.74
CA THR A 78 -4.60 2.94 -2.38
C THR A 78 -4.40 2.94 -0.87
N LEU A 79 -5.23 3.68 -0.14
CA LEU A 79 -4.96 3.95 1.28
C LEU A 79 -5.04 2.71 2.16
N ILE A 80 -6.01 1.81 1.92
CA ILE A 80 -6.21 0.63 2.76
C ILE A 80 -5.05 -0.36 2.59
N PRO A 81 -4.67 -0.78 1.36
CA PRO A 81 -3.50 -1.64 1.18
C PRO A 81 -2.21 -1.00 1.70
N ALA A 82 -2.01 0.31 1.51
CA ALA A 82 -0.87 1.01 2.08
C ALA A 82 -0.80 0.87 3.60
N ALA A 83 -1.92 1.13 4.30
CA ALA A 83 -1.98 1.05 5.76
C ALA A 83 -1.73 -0.37 6.26
N ILE A 84 -2.38 -1.37 5.64
CA ILE A 84 -2.18 -2.79 5.99
C ILE A 84 -0.72 -3.19 5.79
N GLY A 85 -0.12 -2.83 4.65
CA GLY A 85 1.28 -3.14 4.36
C GLY A 85 2.24 -2.46 5.33
N ILE A 86 1.99 -1.19 5.67
CA ILE A 86 2.82 -0.43 6.62
C ILE A 86 2.82 -1.10 7.98
N ILE A 87 1.64 -1.43 8.49
CA ILE A 87 1.49 -2.13 9.78
C ILE A 87 2.21 -3.47 9.73
N TRP A 88 2.02 -4.24 8.66
CA TRP A 88 2.66 -5.53 8.48
C TRP A 88 4.19 -5.44 8.50
N TYR A 89 4.79 -4.55 7.70
CA TYR A 89 6.24 -4.42 7.62
C TYR A 89 6.85 -3.95 8.94
N LEU A 90 6.26 -2.96 9.60
CA LEU A 90 6.74 -2.48 10.88
C LEU A 90 6.63 -3.56 11.96
N TRP A 91 5.52 -4.31 11.97
CA TRP A 91 5.35 -5.44 12.89
C TRP A 91 6.43 -6.49 12.67
N ARG A 92 6.71 -6.90 11.43
CA ARG A 92 7.73 -7.92 11.10
C ARG A 92 9.17 -7.45 11.27
N ALA A 93 9.42 -6.15 11.27
CA ALA A 93 10.72 -5.60 11.64
C ALA A 93 11.04 -5.80 13.13
N ILE A 94 10.02 -5.93 13.98
CA ILE A 94 10.15 -6.13 15.43
C ILE A 94 9.95 -7.60 15.79
N PHE A 95 8.98 -8.27 15.15
CA PHE A 95 8.56 -9.64 15.40
C PHE A 95 8.66 -10.49 14.12
N PRO A 96 9.88 -10.95 13.77
CA PRO A 96 10.07 -11.76 12.57
C PRO A 96 9.34 -13.10 12.62
N ALA A 97 9.12 -13.69 11.44
CA ALA A 97 8.77 -15.10 11.34
C ALA A 97 9.80 -15.99 12.04
N GLU A 98 9.30 -16.96 12.81
CA GLU A 98 10.14 -17.92 13.56
C GLU A 98 10.92 -18.88 12.65
N VAL A 99 10.33 -19.27 11.51
CA VAL A 99 10.84 -20.35 10.64
C VAL A 99 11.69 -19.81 9.48
N ALA A 100 11.45 -18.58 9.03
CA ALA A 100 12.17 -17.96 7.92
C ALA A 100 12.12 -16.42 7.99
N PRO A 101 12.90 -15.80 8.90
CA PRO A 101 13.05 -14.34 8.96
C PRO A 101 13.40 -13.76 7.58
N GLY A 102 12.70 -12.71 7.15
CA GLY A 102 12.95 -12.06 5.86
C GLY A 102 12.08 -12.54 4.69
N ALA A 103 11.59 -13.79 4.68
CA ALA A 103 10.72 -14.31 3.61
C ALA A 103 9.42 -13.49 3.45
N GLU A 104 8.97 -12.90 4.56
CA GLU A 104 7.78 -12.06 4.65
C GLU A 104 7.86 -10.81 3.78
N TYR A 105 9.08 -10.30 3.53
CA TYR A 105 9.31 -9.13 2.70
C TYR A 105 9.14 -9.42 1.20
N ILE A 106 9.22 -10.69 0.81
CA ILE A 106 9.00 -11.16 -0.57
C ILE A 106 7.52 -11.54 -0.77
N ALA A 107 6.89 -12.12 0.26
CA ALA A 107 5.49 -12.55 0.19
C ALA A 107 4.50 -11.39 0.33
N ALA A 108 4.78 -10.39 1.18
CA ALA A 108 3.87 -9.27 1.44
C ALA A 108 3.39 -8.53 0.18
N PRO A 109 4.24 -8.22 -0.83
CA PRO A 109 3.79 -7.61 -2.09
C PRO A 109 2.73 -8.43 -2.85
N GLN A 110 2.78 -9.75 -2.76
CA GLN A 110 1.82 -10.65 -3.43
C GLN A 110 0.45 -10.55 -2.76
N TYR A 111 0.41 -10.56 -1.43
CA TYR A 111 -0.82 -10.34 -0.67
C TYR A 111 -1.37 -8.93 -0.88
N LEU A 112 -0.49 -7.93 -1.03
CA LEU A 112 -0.91 -6.55 -1.33
C LEU A 112 -1.62 -6.44 -2.68
N LEU A 113 -1.21 -7.18 -3.71
CA LEU A 113 -1.94 -7.22 -4.97
C LEU A 113 -3.37 -7.76 -4.80
N ILE A 114 -3.55 -8.81 -3.98
CA ILE A 114 -4.87 -9.36 -3.67
C ILE A 114 -5.72 -8.31 -2.93
N TRP A 115 -5.15 -7.64 -1.94
CA TRP A 115 -5.83 -6.55 -1.21
C TRP A 115 -6.21 -5.40 -2.15
N VAL A 116 -5.29 -4.94 -3.00
CA VAL A 116 -5.56 -3.89 -3.99
C VAL A 116 -6.72 -4.29 -4.89
N ALA A 117 -6.73 -5.52 -5.41
CA ALA A 117 -7.83 -6.00 -6.27
C ALA A 117 -9.17 -6.06 -5.52
N GLY A 118 -9.19 -6.64 -4.32
CA GLY A 118 -10.40 -6.75 -3.50
C GLY A 118 -10.97 -5.40 -3.09
N ILE A 119 -10.13 -4.51 -2.56
CA ILE A 119 -10.55 -3.16 -2.17
C ILE A 119 -10.95 -2.32 -3.39
N SER A 120 -10.29 -2.49 -4.54
CA SER A 120 -10.68 -1.84 -5.80
C SER A 120 -12.11 -2.20 -6.21
N LEU A 121 -12.45 -3.49 -6.12
CA LEU A 121 -13.81 -3.97 -6.42
C LEU A 121 -14.83 -3.37 -5.45
N LEU A 122 -14.53 -3.39 -4.14
CA LEU A 122 -15.40 -2.82 -3.11
C LEU A 122 -15.59 -1.32 -3.28
N ALA A 123 -14.52 -0.56 -3.56
CA ALA A 123 -14.59 0.88 -3.78
C ALA A 123 -15.42 1.23 -5.03
N TRP A 124 -15.29 0.43 -6.09
CA TRP A 124 -16.08 0.61 -7.30
C TRP A 124 -17.57 0.34 -7.07
N LEU A 125 -17.92 -0.72 -6.33
CA LEU A 125 -19.30 -1.03 -5.94
C LEU A 125 -19.87 0.05 -5.00
N GLY A 126 -19.17 0.37 -3.91
CA GLY A 126 -19.59 1.38 -2.94
C GLY A 126 -19.74 2.76 -3.58
N GLY A 127 -18.83 3.14 -4.47
CA GLY A 127 -18.91 4.40 -5.22
C GLY A 127 -20.09 4.46 -6.20
N ARG A 128 -20.69 3.33 -6.62
CA ARG A 128 -21.94 3.33 -7.39
C ARG A 128 -23.16 3.56 -6.49
N ILE A 129 -23.15 3.01 -5.28
CA ILE A 129 -24.23 3.17 -4.31
C ILE A 129 -24.32 4.63 -3.87
N VAL A 130 -23.19 5.21 -3.46
CA VAL A 130 -23.13 6.60 -2.96
C VAL A 130 -23.42 7.64 -4.04
N ARG A 131 -23.27 7.30 -5.33
CA ARG A 131 -23.68 8.18 -6.44
C ARG A 131 -25.18 8.17 -6.74
N LYS A 132 -25.90 7.15 -6.26
CA LYS A 132 -27.36 7.05 -6.40
C LYS A 132 -28.11 7.69 -5.23
N MET A 133 -27.39 7.99 -4.15
CA MET A 133 -27.87 8.74 -2.98
C MET A 133 -27.60 10.22 -3.19
#